data_AF-A0A848TLZ8-F1
#
_entry.id   AF-A0A848TLZ8-F1
#
_cell.length_a   1.000
_cell.length_b   1.000
_cell.length_c   1.000
_cell.angle_alpha   90.00
_cell.angle_beta   90.00
_cell.angle_gamma   90.00
#
_symmetry.space_group_name_H-M   'P 1'
#
loop_
_entity.id
_entity.type
_entity.pdbx_description
1 polymer ?
#
loop_
_entity_poly.entity_id
_entity_poly.type
_entity_poly.pdbx_seq_one_letter_code
_entity_poly.pdbx_strand_id
1 'polypeptide(L)'
;MAKSKNKKAGLTAIHQSAIVEDEFGNYRIRAGRLSGNFVARAFPKTGSRSQGLMAEVSAASEGEAIAELKRLLGDRDARRLAARRWEPRCHVSVPSKEEFTEALKQTKISEAQLSMLKSHSLAGEAGMTMTALMKSAGYRSPSTAIKVIGRAGALIADFLHVELPPADAQVEGDAARVLSFCESRGEGSPQLWVMHDELRQAVSAAL
;
A
#
# COMPACT_ATOMS: atom_id res chain seq x y z
N MET A 1 -66.61 -0.92 -6.90
CA MET A 1 -65.47 -1.84 -7.11
C MET A 1 -64.77 -1.46 -8.41
N ALA A 2 -63.45 -1.34 -8.34
CA ALA A 2 -62.60 -0.74 -9.35
C ALA A 2 -62.39 -1.63 -10.59
N LYS A 3 -62.31 -1.02 -11.78
CA LYS A 3 -61.52 -1.57 -12.90
C LYS A 3 -60.58 -0.51 -13.45
N SER A 4 -59.32 -0.92 -13.49
CA SER A 4 -58.10 -0.15 -13.62
C SER A 4 -57.91 0.43 -15.02
N LYS A 5 -57.55 1.72 -15.06
CA LYS A 5 -56.75 2.34 -16.14
C LYS A 5 -55.30 1.88 -15.94
N ASN A 6 -54.64 1.38 -16.97
CA ASN A 6 -53.63 2.15 -17.72
C ASN A 6 -52.85 1.23 -18.65
N LYS A 7 -52.94 1.49 -19.96
CA LYS A 7 -52.02 0.98 -20.98
C LYS A 7 -51.06 2.11 -21.29
N LYS A 8 -49.82 2.02 -20.81
CA LYS A 8 -48.66 2.68 -21.43
C LYS A 8 -47.40 1.97 -20.99
N ALA A 9 -46.99 1.02 -21.84
CA ALA A 9 -45.61 0.61 -21.96
C ALA A 9 -44.81 1.85 -22.42
N GLY A 10 -43.85 2.26 -21.59
CA GLY A 10 -42.85 3.28 -21.87
C GLY A 10 -41.54 2.76 -21.32
N LEU A 11 -40.93 1.90 -22.14
CA LEU A 11 -39.72 1.15 -21.90
C LEU A 11 -38.52 2.12 -21.88
N THR A 12 -38.01 2.42 -20.70
CA THR A 12 -36.60 2.82 -20.52
C THR A 12 -36.07 2.10 -19.30
N ALA A 13 -35.97 0.77 -19.45
CA ALA A 13 -35.06 0.00 -18.63
C ALA A 13 -33.65 0.48 -19.02
N ILE A 14 -33.08 1.35 -18.19
CA ILE A 14 -31.64 1.57 -18.17
C ILE A 14 -31.07 0.19 -17.88
N HIS A 15 -30.47 -0.46 -18.88
CA HIS A 15 -29.70 -1.67 -18.66
C HIS A 15 -28.61 -1.31 -17.65
N GLN A 16 -28.82 -1.68 -16.39
CA GLN A 16 -27.72 -1.89 -15.46
C GLN A 16 -26.87 -2.98 -16.11
N SER A 17 -25.84 -2.57 -16.87
CA SER A 17 -24.79 -3.47 -17.29
C SER A 17 -24.22 -4.07 -16.01
N ALA A 18 -24.47 -5.36 -15.79
CA ALA A 18 -24.03 -6.07 -14.61
C ALA A 18 -22.51 -5.88 -14.48
N ILE A 19 -22.08 -5.33 -13.35
CA ILE A 19 -20.66 -5.23 -13.04
C ILE A 19 -20.19 -6.62 -12.64
N VAL A 20 -19.20 -7.15 -13.35
CA VAL A 20 -18.54 -8.39 -12.96
C VAL A 20 -17.42 -8.08 -11.99
N GLU A 21 -17.44 -8.75 -10.84
CA GLU A 21 -16.35 -8.69 -9.87
C GLU A 21 -15.47 -9.93 -10.01
N ASP A 22 -14.15 -9.74 -9.97
CA ASP A 22 -13.15 -10.79 -10.05
C ASP A 22 -11.96 -10.40 -9.15
N GLU A 23 -11.00 -11.30 -8.97
CA GLU A 23 -9.81 -11.07 -8.18
C GLU A 23 -8.56 -11.57 -8.90
N PHE A 24 -7.43 -10.90 -8.67
CA PHE A 24 -6.14 -11.34 -9.17
C PHE A 24 -5.03 -10.86 -8.26
N GLY A 25 -4.25 -11.79 -7.70
CA GLY A 25 -3.21 -11.48 -6.71
C GLY A 25 -3.74 -10.54 -5.62
N ASN A 26 -3.20 -9.33 -5.62
CA ASN A 26 -3.43 -8.28 -4.63
C ASN A 26 -4.57 -7.31 -4.99
N TYR A 27 -5.27 -7.59 -6.09
CA TYR A 27 -6.23 -6.69 -6.69
C TYR A 27 -7.64 -7.29 -6.70
N ARG A 28 -8.62 -6.44 -6.39
CA ARG A 28 -10.02 -6.65 -6.77
C ARG A 28 -10.23 -6.02 -8.14
N ILE A 29 -10.81 -6.78 -9.05
CA ILE A 29 -11.13 -6.35 -10.40
C ILE A 29 -12.63 -6.11 -10.49
N ARG A 30 -13.01 -4.99 -11.10
CA ARG A 30 -14.38 -4.70 -11.49
C ARG A 30 -14.42 -4.43 -12.98
N ALA A 31 -15.25 -5.18 -13.70
CA ALA A 31 -15.43 -5.01 -15.12
C ALA A 31 -16.89 -4.69 -15.44
N GLY A 32 -17.09 -3.93 -16.51
CA GLY A 32 -18.42 -3.61 -16.99
C GLY A 32 -18.34 -2.69 -18.20
N ARG A 33 -19.51 -2.27 -18.69
CA ARG A 33 -19.58 -1.40 -19.86
C ARG A 33 -19.50 0.07 -19.44
N LEU A 34 -18.58 0.82 -20.03
CA LEU A 34 -18.45 2.26 -19.84
C LEU A 34 -18.35 2.93 -21.21
N SER A 35 -19.28 3.85 -21.50
CA SER A 35 -19.31 4.63 -22.74
C SER A 35 -19.23 3.79 -24.03
N GLY A 36 -19.83 2.59 -24.02
CA GLY A 36 -19.89 1.69 -25.19
C GLY A 36 -18.81 0.60 -25.21
N ASN A 37 -17.69 0.78 -24.52
CA ASN A 37 -16.58 -0.19 -24.41
C ASN A 37 -16.68 -1.03 -23.14
N PHE A 38 -16.06 -2.20 -23.13
CA PHE A 38 -15.86 -2.97 -21.91
C PHE A 38 -14.59 -2.52 -21.22
N VAL A 39 -14.70 -2.18 -19.94
CA VAL A 39 -13.61 -1.63 -19.14
C VAL A 39 -13.44 -2.48 -17.89
N ALA A 40 -12.22 -2.92 -17.62
CA ALA A 40 -11.83 -3.58 -16.38
C ALA A 40 -10.93 -2.64 -15.57
N ARG A 41 -11.22 -2.51 -14.27
CA ARG A 41 -10.51 -1.66 -13.32
C ARG A 41 -9.99 -2.48 -12.15
N ALA A 42 -8.74 -2.25 -11.78
CA ALA A 42 -8.11 -2.87 -10.62
C ALA A 42 -8.07 -1.91 -9.43
N PHE A 43 -8.43 -2.42 -8.26
CA PHE A 43 -8.36 -1.73 -6.97
C PHE A 43 -7.60 -2.61 -5.98
N PRO A 44 -6.89 -2.04 -4.98
CA PRO A 44 -6.21 -2.85 -3.98
C PRO A 44 -7.20 -3.67 -3.15
N LYS A 45 -6.82 -4.90 -2.76
CA LYS A 45 -7.64 -5.76 -1.88
C LYS A 45 -7.68 -5.28 -0.43
N THR A 46 -6.63 -4.61 0.03
CA THR A 46 -6.45 -4.18 1.42
C THR A 46 -7.54 -3.16 1.81
N GLY A 47 -8.56 -3.64 2.52
CA GLY A 47 -9.86 -2.97 2.69
C GLY A 47 -9.82 -1.60 3.38
N SER A 48 -10.79 -0.74 3.02
CA SER A 48 -11.15 0.62 3.54
C SER A 48 -10.05 1.69 3.72
N ARG A 49 -8.77 1.30 3.73
CA ARG A 49 -7.61 2.15 4.01
C ARG A 49 -6.73 2.39 2.79
N SER A 50 -6.87 1.59 1.75
CA SER A 50 -6.34 1.87 0.42
C SER A 50 -7.39 2.67 -0.39
N GLN A 51 -6.96 3.62 -1.20
CA GLN A 51 -7.86 4.52 -1.94
C GLN A 51 -7.34 4.78 -3.36
N GLY A 52 -7.73 3.95 -4.34
CA GLY A 52 -7.41 4.31 -5.72
C GLY A 52 -7.57 3.22 -6.76
N LEU A 53 -7.67 3.69 -8.00
CA LEU A 53 -7.55 2.90 -9.21
C LEU A 53 -6.05 2.57 -9.44
N MET A 54 -5.72 1.29 -9.56
CA MET A 54 -4.35 0.82 -9.76
C MET A 54 -3.97 0.68 -11.24
N ALA A 55 -4.94 0.23 -12.03
CA ALA A 55 -4.83 0.05 -13.47
C ALA A 55 -6.24 -0.04 -14.08
N GLU A 56 -6.35 0.32 -15.35
CA GLU A 56 -7.56 0.21 -16.15
C GLU A 56 -7.18 -0.30 -17.54
N VAL A 57 -8.02 -1.18 -18.09
CA VAL A 57 -7.92 -1.65 -19.48
C VAL A 57 -9.29 -1.59 -20.12
N SER A 58 -9.35 -1.12 -21.37
CA SER A 58 -10.55 -1.15 -22.22
C SER A 58 -10.35 -2.15 -23.35
N ALA A 59 -11.37 -2.95 -23.66
CA ALA A 59 -11.34 -3.93 -24.75
C ALA A 59 -12.71 -4.09 -25.44
N ALA A 60 -12.74 -4.89 -26.51
CA ALA A 60 -13.94 -5.17 -27.29
C ALA A 60 -14.92 -6.11 -26.57
N SER A 61 -14.42 -6.93 -25.63
CA SER A 61 -15.23 -7.76 -24.74
C SER A 61 -14.80 -7.65 -23.28
N GLU A 62 -15.70 -8.02 -22.37
CA GLU A 62 -15.43 -8.04 -20.92
C GLU A 62 -14.30 -9.01 -20.56
N GLY A 63 -14.35 -10.22 -21.12
CA GLY A 63 -13.34 -11.26 -20.86
C GLY A 63 -11.94 -10.84 -21.31
N GLU A 64 -11.83 -10.18 -22.47
CA GLU A 64 -10.56 -9.63 -22.95
C GLU A 64 -10.05 -8.51 -22.03
N ALA A 65 -10.93 -7.61 -21.58
CA ALA A 65 -10.55 -6.51 -20.68
C ALA A 65 -10.00 -7.06 -19.36
N ILE A 66 -10.65 -8.07 -18.78
CA ILE A 66 -10.20 -8.72 -17.54
C ILE A 66 -8.87 -9.46 -17.77
N ALA A 67 -8.76 -10.27 -18.83
CA ALA A 67 -7.57 -11.06 -19.11
C ALA A 67 -6.33 -10.17 -19.32
N GLU A 68 -6.47 -9.11 -20.10
CA GLU A 68 -5.39 -8.17 -20.38
C GLU A 68 -5.01 -7.35 -19.13
N LEU A 69 -6.00 -6.96 -18.31
CA LEU A 69 -5.73 -6.33 -17.01
C LEU A 69 -4.94 -7.26 -16.08
N LYS A 70 -5.31 -8.54 -15.97
CA LYS A 70 -4.57 -9.52 -15.16
C LYS A 70 -3.14 -9.70 -15.66
N ARG A 71 -2.94 -9.77 -16.98
CA ARG A 71 -1.61 -9.84 -17.59
C ARG A 71 -0.76 -8.61 -17.23
N LEU A 72 -1.31 -7.40 -17.40
CA LEU A 72 -0.64 -6.15 -17.06
C LEU A 72 -0.22 -6.09 -15.58
N LEU A 73 -1.12 -6.49 -14.67
CA LEU A 73 -0.84 -6.53 -13.23
C LEU A 73 0.23 -7.58 -12.89
N GLY A 74 0.17 -8.76 -13.50
CA GLY A 74 1.16 -9.83 -13.31
C GLY A 74 2.56 -9.40 -13.74
N ASP A 75 2.69 -8.83 -14.94
CA ASP A 75 3.96 -8.30 -15.44
C ASP A 75 4.52 -7.20 -14.53
N ARG A 76 3.64 -6.32 -14.03
CA ARG A 76 4.01 -5.25 -13.12
C ARG A 76 4.52 -5.78 -11.79
N ASP A 77 3.81 -6.71 -11.17
CA ASP A 77 4.18 -7.28 -9.87
C ASP A 77 5.48 -8.09 -9.99
N ALA A 78 5.65 -8.87 -11.07
CA ALA A 78 6.88 -9.61 -11.32
C ALA A 78 8.10 -8.68 -11.50
N ARG A 79 7.96 -7.60 -12.28
CA ARG A 79 9.02 -6.59 -12.43
C ARG A 79 9.37 -5.92 -11.10
N ARG A 80 8.36 -5.58 -10.30
CA ARG A 80 8.57 -4.96 -8.98
C ARG A 80 9.32 -5.91 -8.06
N LEU A 81 8.85 -7.15 -7.91
CA LEU A 81 9.50 -8.14 -7.04
C LEU A 81 10.95 -8.38 -7.44
N ALA A 82 11.25 -8.46 -8.74
CA ALA A 82 12.61 -8.63 -9.25
C ALA A 82 13.52 -7.41 -9.01
N ALA A 83 12.94 -6.21 -8.89
CA ALA A 83 13.69 -4.97 -8.66
C ALA A 83 13.94 -4.66 -7.16
N ARG A 84 13.25 -5.36 -6.24
CA ARG A 84 13.41 -5.13 -4.81
C ARG A 84 14.80 -5.55 -4.33
N ARG A 85 15.42 -4.70 -3.52
CA ARG A 85 16.72 -4.98 -2.90
C ARG A 85 16.52 -5.88 -1.68
N TRP A 86 17.34 -6.92 -1.54
CA TRP A 86 17.38 -7.68 -0.30
C TRP A 86 18.15 -6.91 0.79
N GLU A 87 17.52 -6.69 1.95
CA GLU A 87 18.19 -6.12 3.13
C GLU A 87 18.50 -7.22 4.15
N PRO A 88 19.76 -7.63 4.32
CA PRO A 88 20.12 -8.72 5.24
C PRO A 88 19.91 -8.37 6.71
N ARG A 89 20.04 -7.10 7.12
CA ARG A 89 19.92 -6.70 8.55
C ARG A 89 18.52 -6.89 9.09
N CYS A 90 17.51 -6.75 8.24
CA CYS A 90 16.12 -6.92 8.62
C CYS A 90 15.42 -8.02 7.83
N HIS A 91 16.12 -8.80 7.00
CA HIS A 91 15.57 -9.91 6.22
C HIS A 91 14.29 -9.54 5.45
N VAL A 92 14.30 -8.39 4.77
CA VAL A 92 13.17 -7.89 3.99
C VAL A 92 13.60 -7.65 2.56
N SER A 93 12.73 -8.02 1.62
CA SER A 93 12.79 -7.56 0.23
C SER A 93 12.25 -6.13 0.17
N VAL A 94 13.15 -5.15 0.17
CA VAL A 94 12.86 -3.72 0.29
C VAL A 94 12.20 -3.21 -0.99
N PRO A 95 10.97 -2.67 -0.92
CA PRO A 95 10.30 -2.06 -2.05
C PRO A 95 11.09 -0.93 -2.70
N SER A 96 10.89 -0.73 -3.99
CA SER A 96 11.43 0.41 -4.73
C SER A 96 10.83 1.75 -4.26
N LYS A 97 11.48 2.85 -4.63
CA LYS A 97 10.96 4.21 -4.41
C LYS A 97 9.56 4.38 -4.99
N GLU A 98 9.31 3.86 -6.18
CA GLU A 98 8.03 3.95 -6.88
C GLU A 98 6.92 3.21 -6.11
N GLU A 99 7.24 2.01 -5.59
CA GLU A 99 6.33 1.25 -4.73
C GLU A 99 6.02 1.99 -3.43
N PHE A 100 7.04 2.51 -2.74
CA PHE A 100 6.81 3.30 -1.54
C PHE A 100 6.00 4.57 -1.81
N THR A 101 6.29 5.27 -2.90
CA THR A 101 5.53 6.47 -3.31
C THR A 101 4.06 6.13 -3.55
N GLU A 102 3.78 5.02 -4.22
CA GLU A 102 2.41 4.54 -4.42
C GLU A 102 1.74 4.18 -3.09
N ALA A 103 2.43 3.42 -2.23
CA ALA A 103 1.90 3.03 -0.92
C ALA A 103 1.60 4.24 -0.02
N LEU A 104 2.48 5.25 0.04
CA LEU A 104 2.27 6.47 0.82
C LEU A 104 1.06 7.27 0.33
N LYS A 105 0.78 7.27 -0.98
CA LYS A 105 -0.40 7.95 -1.55
C LYS A 105 -1.69 7.16 -1.36
N GLN A 106 -1.60 5.84 -1.37
CA GLN A 106 -2.75 4.94 -1.36
C GLN A 106 -3.20 4.62 0.07
N THR A 107 -2.28 4.56 1.03
CA THR A 107 -2.56 4.19 2.42
C THR A 107 -2.92 5.40 3.28
N LYS A 108 -3.89 5.24 4.18
CA LYS A 108 -4.25 6.26 5.18
C LYS A 108 -3.23 6.29 6.33
N ILE A 109 -2.17 7.08 6.14
CA ILE A 109 -1.17 7.39 7.16
C ILE A 109 -1.69 8.52 8.07
N SER A 110 -1.60 8.36 9.38
CA SER A 110 -2.00 9.40 10.34
C SER A 110 -0.95 10.52 10.44
N GLU A 111 -1.33 11.69 10.97
CA GLU A 111 -0.41 12.82 11.15
C GLU A 111 0.80 12.46 12.03
N ALA A 112 0.60 11.68 13.10
CA ALA A 112 1.70 11.24 13.96
C ALA A 112 2.65 10.27 13.23
N GLN A 113 2.12 9.34 12.44
CA GLN A 113 2.93 8.45 11.61
C GLN A 113 3.71 9.24 10.56
N LEU A 114 3.05 10.23 9.94
CA LEU A 114 3.66 11.10 8.95
C LEU A 114 4.80 11.93 9.55
N SER A 115 4.62 12.51 10.75
CA SER A 115 5.65 13.27 11.44
C SER A 115 6.89 12.42 11.75
N MET A 116 6.67 11.17 12.20
CA MET A 116 7.75 10.21 12.41
C MET A 116 8.49 9.88 11.11
N LEU A 117 7.77 9.57 10.03
CA LEU A 117 8.37 9.27 8.73
C LEU A 117 9.19 10.45 8.19
N LYS A 118 8.66 11.68 8.27
CA LYS A 118 9.38 12.89 7.85
C LYS A 118 10.66 13.11 8.65
N SER A 119 10.57 13.03 9.98
CA SER A 119 11.72 13.22 10.85
C SER A 119 12.79 12.15 10.63
N HIS A 120 12.36 10.91 10.41
CA HIS A 120 13.25 9.79 10.12
C HIS A 120 13.91 9.93 8.75
N SER A 121 13.18 10.39 7.74
CA SER A 121 13.75 10.73 6.42
C SER A 121 14.83 11.81 6.52
N LEU A 122 14.57 12.89 7.28
CA LEU A 122 15.51 14.00 7.47
C LEU A 122 16.80 13.59 8.19
N ALA A 123 16.75 12.58 9.05
CA ALA A 123 17.94 12.05 9.71
C ALA A 123 18.91 11.34 8.75
N GLY A 124 18.44 10.97 7.55
CA GLY A 124 19.29 10.38 6.52
C GLY A 124 20.02 9.13 7.02
N GLU A 125 21.29 9.03 6.65
CA GLU A 125 22.17 7.93 7.08
C GLU A 125 22.64 8.09 8.52
N ALA A 126 22.48 9.26 9.14
CA ALA A 126 22.79 9.42 10.56
C ALA A 126 21.83 8.60 11.44
N GLY A 127 20.63 8.31 10.93
CA GLY A 127 19.59 7.56 11.66
C GLY A 127 19.05 8.33 12.86
N MET A 128 18.09 7.71 13.55
CA MET A 128 17.48 8.26 14.76
C MET A 128 17.57 7.29 15.93
N THR A 129 17.78 7.81 17.12
CA THR A 129 17.53 7.05 18.35
C THR A 129 16.02 6.90 18.57
N MET A 130 15.60 5.88 19.31
CA MET A 130 14.19 5.70 19.70
C MET A 130 13.64 6.95 20.41
N THR A 131 14.44 7.57 21.28
CA THR A 131 14.07 8.81 21.97
C THR A 131 13.82 9.97 21.00
N ALA A 132 14.64 10.11 19.95
CA ALA A 132 14.44 11.15 18.94
C ALA A 132 13.17 10.87 18.11
N LEU A 133 12.93 9.61 17.74
CA LEU A 133 11.74 9.20 17.00
C LEU A 133 10.46 9.46 17.82
N MET A 134 10.46 9.14 19.11
CA MET A 134 9.34 9.45 20.00
C MET A 134 9.03 10.95 20.06
N LYS A 135 10.07 11.78 20.26
CA LYS A 135 9.94 13.24 20.35
C LYS A 135 9.35 13.85 19.07
N SER A 136 9.65 13.27 17.90
CA SER A 136 9.16 13.77 16.61
C SER A 136 7.62 13.77 16.46
N ALA A 137 6.91 12.94 17.22
CA ALA A 137 5.44 12.90 17.22
C ALA A 137 4.84 13.11 18.62
N GLY A 138 5.61 13.72 19.54
CA GLY A 138 5.11 14.08 20.86
C GLY A 138 4.85 12.92 21.81
N TYR A 139 5.40 11.72 21.55
CA TYR A 139 5.22 10.56 22.43
C TYR A 139 6.21 10.56 23.59
N ARG A 140 5.72 10.13 24.76
CA ARG A 140 6.52 9.96 25.99
C ARG A 140 6.96 8.52 26.25
N SER A 141 6.35 7.56 25.56
CA SER A 141 6.61 6.13 25.73
C SER A 141 7.26 5.52 24.49
N PRO A 142 8.39 4.79 24.63
CA PRO A 142 9.00 4.05 23.54
C PRO A 142 8.06 3.01 22.93
N SER A 143 7.34 2.25 23.77
CA SER A 143 6.42 1.20 23.30
C SER A 143 5.27 1.77 22.47
N THR A 144 4.79 2.97 22.80
CA THR A 144 3.77 3.66 22.00
C THR A 144 4.33 4.08 20.65
N ALA A 145 5.53 4.67 20.62
CA ALA A 145 6.17 5.08 19.36
C ALA A 145 6.44 3.89 18.44
N ILE A 146 6.96 2.79 18.99
CA ILE A 146 7.18 1.52 18.27
C ILE A 146 5.87 0.99 17.67
N LYS A 147 4.77 1.02 18.43
CA LYS A 147 3.46 0.59 17.93
C LYS A 147 2.94 1.48 16.80
N VAL A 148 3.13 2.79 16.89
CA VAL A 148 2.66 3.75 15.89
C VAL A 148 3.43 3.60 14.58
N ILE A 149 4.76 3.54 14.64
CA ILE A 149 5.60 3.36 13.46
C ILE A 149 5.46 1.94 12.89
N GLY A 150 5.37 0.92 13.75
CA GLY A 150 5.09 -0.46 13.36
C GLY A 150 3.74 -0.59 12.63
N ARG A 151 2.71 0.15 13.06
CA ARG A 151 1.42 0.19 12.34
C ARG A 151 1.55 0.85 10.97
N ALA A 152 2.38 1.88 10.81
CA ALA A 152 2.64 2.46 9.49
C ALA A 152 3.35 1.44 8.59
N GLY A 153 4.35 0.75 9.14
CA GLY A 153 5.05 -0.35 8.47
C GLY A 153 4.10 -1.45 8.03
N ALA A 154 3.17 -1.86 8.90
CA ALA A 154 2.19 -2.90 8.59
C ALA A 154 1.23 -2.48 7.46
N LEU A 155 0.78 -1.22 7.44
CA LEU A 155 -0.08 -0.71 6.35
C LEU A 155 0.65 -0.75 5.00
N ILE A 156 1.91 -0.34 4.99
CA ILE A 156 2.72 -0.34 3.77
C ILE A 156 3.07 -1.78 3.35
N ALA A 157 3.45 -2.64 4.29
CA ALA A 157 3.77 -4.04 4.04
C ALA A 157 2.56 -4.80 3.50
N ASP A 158 1.37 -4.59 4.08
CA ASP A 158 0.12 -5.18 3.63
C ASP A 158 -0.23 -4.68 2.21
N PHE A 159 -0.13 -3.38 1.95
CA PHE A 159 -0.41 -2.81 0.63
C PHE A 159 0.56 -3.30 -0.45
N LEU A 160 1.85 -3.43 -0.13
CA LEU A 160 2.90 -3.86 -1.06
C LEU A 160 3.16 -5.37 -1.05
N HIS A 161 2.46 -6.12 -0.20
CA HIS A 161 2.64 -7.55 0.02
C HIS A 161 4.12 -7.90 0.25
N VAL A 162 4.72 -7.18 1.18
CA VAL A 162 6.07 -7.49 1.65
C VAL A 162 5.95 -8.66 2.61
N GLU A 163 6.61 -9.76 2.27
CA GLU A 163 6.74 -10.90 3.17
C GLU A 163 7.63 -10.50 4.35
N LEU A 164 7.05 -10.54 5.55
CA LEU A 164 7.75 -10.34 6.79
C LEU A 164 8.01 -11.71 7.42
N PRO A 165 9.22 -11.96 7.96
CA PRO A 165 9.49 -13.18 8.70
C PRO A 165 8.50 -13.32 9.88
N PRO A 166 8.14 -14.54 10.27
CA PRO A 166 7.14 -14.77 11.31
C PRO A 166 7.60 -14.22 12.66
N ALA A 167 6.65 -13.69 13.44
CA ALA A 167 6.84 -12.87 14.64
C ALA A 167 7.39 -13.62 15.87
N ASP A 168 7.88 -14.84 15.68
CA ASP A 168 8.31 -15.80 16.70
C ASP A 168 9.55 -15.33 17.47
N ALA A 169 10.27 -14.34 16.94
CA ALA A 169 11.25 -13.57 17.67
C ALA A 169 10.53 -12.37 18.31
N GLN A 170 10.56 -12.25 19.64
CA GLN A 170 10.06 -11.10 20.41
C GLN A 170 10.72 -9.76 20.00
N VAL A 171 10.39 -9.24 18.82
CA VAL A 171 10.88 -7.95 18.33
C VAL A 171 9.66 -7.05 18.17
N GLU A 172 9.32 -6.34 19.23
CA GLU A 172 8.32 -5.27 19.19
C GLU A 172 8.75 -4.28 18.08
N GLY A 173 7.92 -4.12 17.03
CA GLY A 173 8.26 -3.29 15.86
C GLY A 173 8.63 -4.04 14.58
N ASP A 174 8.35 -5.34 14.47
CA ASP A 174 8.67 -6.17 13.29
C ASP A 174 8.22 -5.57 11.94
N ALA A 175 7.01 -5.01 11.84
CA ALA A 175 6.56 -4.36 10.61
C ALA A 175 7.31 -3.05 10.27
N ALA A 176 7.99 -2.42 11.24
CA ALA A 176 8.86 -1.27 10.99
C ALA A 176 10.13 -1.66 10.21
N ARG A 177 10.41 -2.97 10.04
CA ARG A 177 11.50 -3.49 9.20
C ARG A 177 11.33 -3.17 7.72
N VAL A 178 10.08 -3.01 7.26
CA VAL A 178 9.77 -2.49 5.92
C VAL A 178 10.16 -1.02 5.78
N LEU A 179 10.22 -0.28 6.89
CA LEU A 179 10.52 1.15 6.87
C LEU A 179 12.01 1.43 7.12
N SER A 180 12.65 0.60 7.95
CA SER A 180 13.97 0.88 8.50
C SER A 180 14.66 -0.37 9.00
N PHE A 181 15.96 -0.26 9.27
CA PHE A 181 16.75 -1.26 9.99
C PHE A 181 17.47 -0.60 11.17
N CYS A 182 17.88 -1.41 12.14
CA CYS A 182 18.68 -0.96 13.26
C CYS A 182 20.16 -1.22 13.01
N GLU A 183 21.02 -0.27 13.36
CA GLU A 183 22.47 -0.47 13.42
C GLU A 183 23.04 -0.04 14.78
N SER A 184 24.17 -0.66 15.14
CA SER A 184 25.01 -0.23 16.26
C SER A 184 26.36 0.21 15.68
N ARG A 185 26.84 1.40 16.07
CA ARG A 185 28.08 2.01 15.55
C ARG A 185 29.31 1.73 16.41
N GLY A 186 29.25 0.67 17.22
CA GLY A 186 30.31 0.28 18.14
C GLY A 186 29.80 0.04 19.55
N GLU A 187 30.68 -0.49 20.38
CA GLU A 187 30.39 -0.85 21.76
C GLU A 187 30.01 0.40 22.58
N GLY A 188 28.88 0.36 23.28
CA GLY A 188 28.35 1.48 24.07
C GLY A 188 27.63 2.57 23.28
N SER A 189 27.59 2.50 21.95
CA SER A 189 26.81 3.45 21.13
C SER A 189 25.30 3.16 21.21
N PRO A 190 24.43 4.19 21.18
CA PRO A 190 22.99 3.96 21.14
C PRO A 190 22.60 3.29 19.82
N GLN A 191 21.59 2.42 19.87
CA GLN A 191 21.03 1.82 18.66
C GLN A 191 20.36 2.90 17.79
N LEU A 192 20.72 2.93 16.51
CA LEU A 192 20.22 3.88 15.53
C LEU A 192 19.29 3.17 14.56
N TRP A 193 18.11 3.76 14.37
CA TRP A 193 17.14 3.34 13.37
C TRP A 193 17.41 4.14 12.10
N VAL A 194 17.69 3.46 11.00
CA VAL A 194 18.00 4.08 9.71
C VAL A 194 16.92 3.70 8.70
N MET A 195 16.27 4.70 8.11
CA MET A 195 15.25 4.49 7.08
C MET A 195 15.88 3.94 5.81
N HIS A 196 15.21 3.00 5.14
CA HIS A 196 15.65 2.53 3.82
C HIS A 196 15.75 3.70 2.84
N ASP A 197 16.78 3.73 2.01
CA ASP A 197 17.01 4.85 1.09
C ASP A 197 15.84 5.03 0.12
N GLU A 198 15.27 3.92 -0.35
CA GLU A 198 14.12 3.89 -1.25
C GLU A 198 12.90 4.59 -0.62
N LEU A 199 12.63 4.33 0.67
CA LEU A 199 11.55 4.99 1.41
C LEU A 199 11.89 6.46 1.71
N ARG A 200 13.13 6.75 2.09
CA ARG A 200 13.60 8.11 2.36
C ARG A 200 13.39 9.01 1.15
N GLN A 201 13.78 8.54 -0.04
CA GLN A 201 13.55 9.25 -1.29
C GLN A 201 12.06 9.42 -1.61
N ALA A 202 11.23 8.40 -1.32
CA ALA A 202 9.79 8.48 -1.51
C ALA A 202 9.13 9.51 -0.56
N VAL A 203 9.51 9.53 0.71
CA VAL A 203 9.03 10.49 1.70
C VAL A 203 9.41 11.91 1.29
N SER A 204 10.68 12.16 0.97
CA SER A 204 11.15 13.50 0.58
C SER A 204 10.54 14.02 -0.72
N ALA A 205 10.10 13.13 -1.62
CA ALA A 205 9.45 13.51 -2.87
C ALA A 205 7.93 13.73 -2.72
N ALA A 206 7.30 13.11 -1.71
CA ALA A 206 5.85 13.07 -1.59
C ALA A 206 5.28 13.93 -0.46
N LEU A 207 6.10 14.30 0.54
CA LEU A 207 5.66 14.81 1.84
C LEU A 207 6.51 16.00 2.30
#